data_AF-A0AAP0PMG1-F1
#
_entry.id   AF-A0AAP0PMG1-F1
#
_cell.length_a   1.000
_cell.length_b   1.000
_cell.length_c   1.000
_cell.angle_alpha   90.00
_cell.angle_beta   90.00
_cell.angle_gamma   90.00
#
_symmetry.space_group_name_H-M   'P 1'
#
loop_
_entity.id
_entity.type
_entity.pdbx_description
1 polymer ?
#
loop_
_entity_poly.entity_id
_entity_poly.type
_entity_poly.pdbx_seq_one_letter_code
_entity_poly.pdbx_strand_id
1 'polypeptide(L)'
;MSKDSSKRSHPDNEEGAADQTAIDNYMVQQLDGTVNEWGWCKQKLGANAILAVSLAFRKAGASVKKVPLYKGAPTNHVGNAFCGSSGNPSSHTLTTSSVIPSLQCILQQNTAQRVWIDRRNVLLGLGGLYGAATTTMAGGKVANADGGPVQPPDISMCILATDSQADDEAVNCCPPNYSTTNIIDFELPSSYEPVNQRKPAHKLSPREIERYKAAIAKMKQLDPKDPWNFMQQATIHCTFCNGAFFQVNYPDKLLQVHGNWLFLPWHRYYLYFWERILGKIIGDPTLAIPYWNWDTADGMFMPSVYLDDKSSLYNDNRNHDHYKALMDFNYTNEPTPTPNPRPDEYAKVINQNYDKVEKLFTSDNVARACLFMGQPIVAGEDMTETEMTENAGAIERLHNLAHEWVGPVAKPNHDMGNFYTAARDTLFFAHHANVDRMWDIYRKKRGNKVEFNRPDFLEASFLFYDENRQLVRCKVSDSLSAEKLGYTYSSEEQPWIGVGQRIRKEGKRRNKEPKSQSN
;
A
#
# COMPACT_ATOMS: atom_id res chain seq x y z
N MET A 1 -54.89 -37.61 -38.08
CA MET A 1 -53.57 -38.26 -38.17
C MET A 1 -52.69 -37.47 -39.12
N SER A 2 -51.74 -36.68 -38.61
CA SER A 2 -50.40 -36.53 -39.18
C SER A 2 -49.65 -35.50 -38.34
N LYS A 3 -48.37 -35.77 -38.11
CA LYS A 3 -47.48 -35.03 -37.21
C LYS A 3 -47.18 -33.64 -37.76
N ASP A 4 -47.36 -32.62 -36.93
CA ASP A 4 -46.99 -31.24 -37.26
C ASP A 4 -45.51 -31.01 -36.94
N SER A 5 -44.74 -30.76 -37.99
CA SER A 5 -43.32 -30.43 -37.96
C SER A 5 -43.17 -28.90 -37.92
N SER A 6 -43.06 -28.30 -36.74
CA SER A 6 -42.60 -26.92 -36.63
C SER A 6 -41.08 -26.89 -36.48
N LYS A 7 -40.40 -26.63 -37.59
CA LYS A 7 -39.02 -26.12 -37.60
C LYS A 7 -39.02 -24.79 -36.84
N ARG A 8 -38.41 -24.72 -35.66
CA ARG A 8 -37.89 -23.47 -35.12
C ARG A 8 -36.54 -23.22 -35.79
N SER A 9 -36.53 -22.31 -36.75
CA SER A 9 -35.33 -21.61 -37.17
C SER A 9 -34.79 -20.83 -35.97
N HIS A 10 -33.66 -21.26 -35.41
CA HIS A 10 -32.81 -20.37 -34.63
C HIS A 10 -32.08 -19.46 -35.62
N PRO A 11 -32.30 -18.13 -35.61
CA PRO A 11 -31.36 -17.23 -36.23
C PRO A 11 -30.13 -17.15 -35.32
N ASP A 12 -28.97 -17.44 -35.92
CA ASP A 12 -27.66 -17.16 -35.38
C ASP A 12 -27.54 -15.66 -35.08
N ASN A 13 -27.76 -15.27 -33.82
CA ASN A 13 -27.31 -14.00 -33.29
C ASN A 13 -26.15 -14.30 -32.33
N GLU A 14 -24.93 -14.12 -32.82
CA GLU A 14 -23.71 -13.96 -32.00
C GLU A 14 -23.78 -12.66 -31.17
N GLU A 15 -24.77 -12.51 -30.29
CA GLU A 15 -24.72 -11.55 -29.17
C GLU A 15 -24.02 -12.25 -27.99
N GLY A 16 -22.76 -12.62 -28.22
CA GLY A 16 -21.94 -13.38 -27.30
C GLY A 16 -21.39 -12.49 -26.19
N ALA A 17 -21.69 -12.83 -24.94
CA ALA A 17 -20.95 -12.55 -23.70
C ALA A 17 -20.31 -11.15 -23.46
N ALA A 18 -20.71 -10.12 -24.21
CA ALA A 18 -19.99 -8.84 -24.30
C ALA A 18 -20.91 -7.61 -24.29
N ASP A 19 -22.22 -7.81 -24.18
CA ASP A 19 -23.23 -6.75 -24.08
C ASP A 19 -23.71 -6.60 -22.63
N GLN A 20 -23.17 -5.59 -21.96
CA GLN A 20 -23.52 -5.23 -20.58
C GLN A 20 -24.99 -4.80 -20.46
N THR A 21 -25.53 -4.13 -21.48
CA THR A 21 -26.88 -3.55 -21.45
C THR A 21 -27.93 -4.65 -21.51
N ALA A 22 -27.71 -5.67 -22.34
CA ALA A 22 -28.59 -6.83 -22.43
C ALA A 22 -28.70 -7.56 -21.08
N ILE A 23 -27.58 -7.70 -20.37
CA ILE A 23 -27.54 -8.41 -19.07
C ILE A 23 -28.16 -7.59 -17.96
N ASP A 24 -27.85 -6.29 -17.88
CA ASP A 24 -28.47 -5.43 -16.88
C ASP A 24 -30.00 -5.39 -17.06
N ASN A 25 -30.48 -5.36 -18.30
CA ASN A 25 -31.91 -5.44 -18.61
C ASN A 25 -32.50 -6.81 -18.28
N TYR A 26 -31.81 -7.91 -18.59
CA TYR A 26 -32.26 -9.25 -18.24
C TYR A 26 -32.38 -9.45 -16.72
N MET A 27 -31.39 -8.99 -15.97
CA MET A 27 -31.36 -9.07 -14.50
C MET A 27 -32.50 -8.26 -13.86
N VAL A 28 -32.76 -7.04 -14.34
CA VAL A 28 -33.78 -6.15 -13.76
C VAL A 28 -35.19 -6.50 -14.24
N GLN A 29 -35.38 -6.72 -15.54
CA GLN A 29 -36.71 -6.84 -16.12
C GLN A 29 -37.23 -8.28 -16.11
N GLN A 30 -36.36 -9.28 -16.30
CA GLN A 30 -36.78 -10.68 -16.41
C GLN A 30 -36.54 -11.49 -15.12
N LEU A 31 -35.40 -11.30 -14.45
CA LEU A 31 -35.07 -12.08 -13.25
C LEU A 31 -35.62 -11.46 -11.96
N ASP A 32 -35.46 -10.15 -11.76
CA ASP A 32 -36.07 -9.44 -10.63
C ASP A 32 -37.57 -9.20 -10.91
N GLY A 33 -37.88 -8.51 -12.01
CA GLY A 33 -39.24 -8.34 -12.53
C GLY A 33 -40.14 -7.45 -11.68
N THR A 34 -39.59 -6.74 -10.67
CA THR A 34 -40.38 -5.86 -9.80
C THR A 34 -40.50 -4.46 -10.36
N VAL A 35 -41.68 -3.85 -10.21
CA VAL A 35 -42.04 -2.54 -10.77
C VAL A 35 -42.80 -1.74 -9.71
N ASN A 36 -42.52 -0.44 -9.61
CA ASN A 36 -43.34 0.52 -8.87
C ASN A 36 -43.92 1.59 -9.81
N GLU A 37 -44.62 2.56 -9.24
CA GLU A 37 -45.21 3.70 -9.97
C GLU A 37 -44.21 4.57 -10.74
N TRP A 38 -42.89 4.40 -10.50
CA TRP A 38 -41.78 5.09 -11.16
C TRP A 38 -40.99 4.21 -12.13
N GLY A 39 -41.40 2.95 -12.35
CA GLY A 39 -40.76 2.01 -13.27
C GLY A 39 -40.15 0.78 -12.58
N TRP A 40 -39.17 0.15 -13.25
CA TRP A 40 -38.52 -1.07 -12.75
C TRP A 40 -37.77 -0.80 -11.43
N CYS A 41 -37.98 -1.66 -10.43
CA CYS A 41 -37.25 -1.65 -9.17
C CYS A 41 -36.56 -3.00 -8.91
N LYS A 42 -35.77 -3.09 -7.83
CA LYS A 42 -34.85 -4.21 -7.56
C LYS A 42 -35.19 -4.90 -6.24
N GLN A 43 -36.47 -5.24 -6.04
CA GLN A 43 -36.97 -5.70 -4.73
C GLN A 43 -36.75 -7.20 -4.49
N LYS A 44 -36.77 -8.03 -5.53
CA LYS A 44 -36.74 -9.49 -5.38
C LYS A 44 -35.33 -10.05 -5.24
N LEU A 45 -34.41 -9.60 -6.08
CA LEU A 45 -33.00 -9.99 -6.06
C LEU A 45 -32.16 -9.04 -5.22
N GLY A 46 -32.59 -7.78 -5.11
CA GLY A 46 -31.87 -6.75 -4.36
C GLY A 46 -30.78 -6.06 -5.19
N ALA A 47 -30.61 -4.75 -4.96
CA ALA A 47 -29.68 -3.92 -5.72
C ALA A 47 -28.22 -4.43 -5.67
N ASN A 48 -27.78 -4.96 -4.53
CA ASN A 48 -26.40 -5.44 -4.34
C ASN A 48 -26.10 -6.73 -5.13
N ALA A 49 -27.07 -7.63 -5.24
CA ALA A 49 -26.88 -8.88 -5.98
C ALA A 49 -26.83 -8.62 -7.48
N ILE A 50 -27.72 -7.76 -7.99
CA ILE A 50 -27.73 -7.35 -9.39
C ILE A 50 -26.42 -6.62 -9.75
N LEU A 51 -25.96 -5.71 -8.88
CA LEU A 51 -24.69 -5.00 -9.08
C LEU A 51 -23.48 -5.94 -9.09
N ALA A 52 -23.45 -6.94 -8.22
CA ALA A 52 -22.35 -7.90 -8.17
C ALA A 52 -22.23 -8.72 -9.47
N VAL A 53 -23.35 -9.19 -10.01
CA VAL A 53 -23.38 -9.92 -11.29
C VAL A 53 -22.99 -9.01 -12.45
N SER A 54 -23.53 -7.78 -12.48
CA SER A 54 -23.21 -6.77 -13.49
C SER A 54 -21.71 -6.45 -13.54
N LEU A 55 -21.06 -6.27 -12.37
CA LEU A 55 -19.63 -6.02 -12.26
C LEU A 55 -18.76 -7.23 -12.65
N ALA A 56 -19.16 -8.44 -12.25
CA ALA A 56 -18.47 -9.65 -12.66
C ALA A 56 -18.48 -9.83 -14.18
N PHE A 57 -19.62 -9.52 -14.81
CA PHE A 57 -19.76 -9.58 -16.25
C PHE A 57 -18.96 -8.50 -16.97
N ARG A 58 -18.96 -7.27 -16.45
CA ARG A 58 -18.12 -6.17 -16.97
C ARG A 58 -16.63 -6.53 -16.93
N LYS A 59 -16.17 -7.17 -15.85
CA LYS A 59 -14.78 -7.63 -15.72
C LYS A 59 -14.43 -8.72 -16.73
N ALA A 60 -15.34 -9.68 -16.95
CA ALA A 60 -15.17 -10.70 -17.98
C ALA A 60 -15.15 -10.08 -19.39
N GLY A 61 -16.07 -9.16 -19.69
CA GLY A 61 -16.14 -8.48 -20.98
C GLY A 61 -14.92 -7.60 -21.27
N ALA A 62 -14.40 -6.89 -20.26
CA ALA A 62 -13.17 -6.10 -20.37
C ALA A 62 -11.94 -6.96 -20.65
N SER A 63 -11.84 -8.12 -19.98
CA SER A 63 -10.78 -9.11 -20.19
C SER A 63 -10.81 -9.68 -21.62
N VAL A 64 -11.99 -10.08 -22.11
CA VAL A 64 -12.15 -10.61 -23.48
C VAL A 64 -11.83 -9.54 -24.53
N LYS A 65 -12.22 -8.29 -24.30
CA LYS A 65 -11.99 -7.17 -25.23
C LYS A 65 -10.61 -6.53 -25.11
N LYS A 66 -9.78 -6.93 -24.13
CA LYS A 66 -8.49 -6.28 -23.81
C LYS A 66 -8.60 -4.76 -23.69
N VAL A 67 -9.69 -4.27 -23.08
CA VAL A 67 -9.92 -2.84 -22.85
C VAL A 67 -9.96 -2.56 -21.35
N PRO A 68 -9.49 -1.38 -20.89
CA PRO A 68 -9.63 -0.96 -19.50
C PRO A 68 -11.11 -0.96 -19.08
N LEU A 69 -11.38 -1.33 -17.82
CA LEU A 69 -12.74 -1.52 -17.28
C LEU A 69 -13.66 -0.29 -17.47
N TYR A 70 -13.08 0.92 -17.59
CA TYR A 70 -13.79 2.18 -17.77
C TYR A 70 -14.07 2.56 -19.23
N LYS A 71 -13.48 1.88 -20.22
CA LYS A 71 -13.60 2.23 -21.66
C LYS A 71 -14.73 1.50 -22.41
N GLY A 72 -15.43 0.55 -21.76
CA GLY A 72 -16.53 -0.20 -22.38
C GLY A 72 -17.92 0.44 -22.21
N ALA A 73 -18.23 1.51 -22.98
CA ALA A 73 -19.56 2.04 -23.33
C ALA A 73 -20.58 2.35 -22.17
N PRO A 74 -21.66 3.15 -22.42
CA PRO A 74 -22.26 4.03 -21.41
C PRO A 74 -22.98 3.29 -20.28
N THR A 75 -22.84 3.81 -19.06
CA THR A 75 -23.75 3.48 -17.96
C THR A 75 -25.13 4.04 -18.28
N ASN A 76 -26.05 3.20 -18.76
CA ASN A 76 -27.46 3.59 -18.76
C ASN A 76 -27.92 3.69 -17.31
N HIS A 77 -28.33 4.91 -16.94
CA HIS A 77 -28.92 5.25 -15.66
C HIS A 77 -30.26 4.54 -15.47
N VAL A 78 -30.24 3.30 -14.99
CA VAL A 78 -31.44 2.70 -14.38
C VAL A 78 -31.39 3.02 -12.89
N GLY A 79 -32.12 4.08 -12.52
CA GLY A 79 -32.11 4.73 -11.21
C GLY A 79 -31.98 3.77 -10.02
N ASN A 80 -31.20 4.20 -9.02
CA ASN A 80 -31.12 3.57 -7.70
C ASN A 80 -32.40 3.86 -6.89
N ALA A 81 -33.55 3.38 -7.36
CA ALA A 81 -34.79 3.46 -6.59
C ALA A 81 -34.95 2.16 -5.77
N PHE A 82 -34.76 2.26 -4.45
CA PHE A 82 -35.27 1.27 -3.51
C PHE A 82 -36.79 1.45 -3.42
N CYS A 83 -37.55 0.36 -3.52
CA CYS A 83 -39.02 0.37 -3.54
C CYS A 83 -39.69 0.83 -2.21
N GLY A 84 -38.94 1.42 -1.27
CA GLY A 84 -39.42 1.83 0.07
C GLY A 84 -38.99 3.23 0.53
N SER A 85 -38.37 4.07 -0.31
CA SER A 85 -37.99 5.43 0.07
C SER A 85 -39.03 6.45 -0.38
N SER A 86 -39.84 6.96 0.55
CA SER A 86 -40.68 8.14 0.38
C SER A 86 -39.81 9.40 0.39
N GLY A 87 -39.18 9.73 -0.74
CA GLY A 87 -38.36 10.93 -0.87
C GLY A 87 -38.03 11.25 -2.33
N ASN A 88 -38.20 12.52 -2.71
CA ASN A 88 -37.88 13.10 -4.01
C ASN A 88 -36.42 12.79 -4.42
N PRO A 89 -36.11 12.31 -5.65
CA PRO A 89 -34.77 11.91 -6.03
C PRO A 89 -33.89 13.15 -6.24
N SER A 90 -33.30 13.65 -5.16
CA SER A 90 -32.11 14.48 -5.24
C SER A 90 -30.89 13.55 -5.33
N SER A 91 -30.02 13.85 -6.28
CA SER A 91 -28.82 13.09 -6.64
C SER A 91 -27.87 12.97 -5.46
N HIS A 92 -28.05 11.93 -4.64
CA HIS A 92 -27.01 11.45 -3.76
C HIS A 92 -26.03 10.61 -4.58
N THR A 93 -25.02 11.28 -5.13
CA THR A 93 -23.80 10.67 -5.63
C THR A 93 -23.11 9.98 -4.44
N LEU A 94 -23.44 8.72 -4.18
CA LEU A 94 -22.54 7.84 -3.45
C LEU A 94 -21.32 7.69 -4.35
N THR A 95 -20.24 8.39 -3.99
CA THR A 95 -18.96 8.30 -4.68
C THR A 95 -18.56 6.83 -4.76
N THR A 96 -18.48 6.31 -5.98
CA THR A 96 -18.11 4.94 -6.37
C THR A 96 -16.73 4.51 -5.84
N SER A 97 -15.94 5.43 -5.30
CA SER A 97 -14.57 5.23 -4.82
C SER A 97 -14.44 4.33 -3.57
N SER A 98 -15.41 4.30 -2.65
CA SER A 98 -15.27 3.53 -1.39
C SER A 98 -15.91 2.13 -1.41
N VAL A 99 -16.78 1.84 -2.37
CA VAL A 99 -17.52 0.56 -2.45
C VAL A 99 -16.70 -0.52 -3.19
N ILE A 100 -15.90 -0.12 -4.18
CA ILE A 100 -15.13 -1.05 -5.01
C ILE A 100 -13.99 -1.74 -4.23
N PRO A 101 -13.14 -1.03 -3.45
CA PRO A 101 -12.04 -1.65 -2.72
C PRO A 101 -12.52 -2.55 -1.57
N SER A 102 -13.65 -2.18 -0.94
CA SER A 102 -14.25 -2.96 0.15
C SER A 102 -14.88 -4.26 -0.36
N LEU A 103 -15.58 -4.26 -1.51
CA LEU A 103 -16.09 -5.49 -2.12
C LEU A 103 -14.96 -6.40 -2.61
N GLN A 104 -13.93 -5.86 -3.26
CA GLN A 104 -12.79 -6.64 -3.75
C GLN A 104 -12.05 -7.30 -2.58
N CYS A 105 -11.81 -6.55 -1.51
CA CYS A 105 -11.24 -7.11 -0.31
C CYS A 105 -12.12 -8.21 0.31
N ILE A 106 -13.43 -7.97 0.43
CA ILE A 106 -14.36 -8.97 0.99
C ILE A 106 -14.36 -10.24 0.13
N LEU A 107 -14.37 -10.10 -1.19
CA LEU A 107 -14.32 -11.23 -2.12
C LEU A 107 -13.02 -12.01 -1.99
N GLN A 108 -11.87 -11.34 -1.91
CA GLN A 108 -10.55 -12.00 -1.77
C GLN A 108 -10.30 -12.58 -0.36
N GLN A 109 -10.92 -12.03 0.69
CA GLN A 109 -10.90 -12.62 2.03
C GLN A 109 -11.84 -13.84 2.12
N ASN A 110 -12.99 -13.81 1.43
CA ASN A 110 -13.98 -14.90 1.49
C ASN A 110 -13.70 -16.05 0.50
N THR A 111 -13.07 -15.80 -0.66
CA THR A 111 -12.64 -16.88 -1.58
C THR A 111 -11.63 -17.80 -0.89
N ALA A 112 -10.80 -17.27 -0.01
CA ALA A 112 -9.87 -18.05 0.82
C ALA A 112 -10.58 -18.94 1.87
N GLN A 113 -11.80 -18.58 2.31
CA GLN A 113 -12.60 -19.43 3.21
C GLN A 113 -13.45 -20.48 2.50
N ARG A 114 -13.70 -20.36 1.18
CA ARG A 114 -14.69 -21.21 0.48
C ARG A 114 -14.19 -22.10 -0.65
N VAL A 115 -12.90 -22.12 -1.00
CA VAL A 115 -12.37 -23.16 -1.91
C VAL A 115 -11.00 -23.67 -1.45
N TRP A 116 -11.02 -24.49 -0.40
CA TRP A 116 -10.05 -25.56 -0.22
C TRP A 116 -10.66 -26.86 -0.77
N ILE A 117 -10.93 -26.88 -2.07
CA ILE A 117 -10.92 -28.16 -2.79
C ILE A 117 -9.47 -28.35 -3.17
N ASP A 118 -8.80 -29.18 -2.38
CA ASP A 118 -7.44 -29.60 -2.58
C ASP A 118 -7.27 -30.16 -4.00
N ARG A 119 -6.71 -29.36 -4.91
CA ARG A 119 -6.33 -29.84 -6.26
C ARG A 119 -5.23 -30.91 -6.19
N ARG A 120 -4.65 -31.19 -5.00
CA ARG A 120 -3.75 -32.33 -4.77
C ARG A 120 -4.52 -33.66 -4.62
N ASN A 121 -5.81 -33.65 -4.30
CA ASN A 121 -6.63 -34.87 -4.22
C ASN A 121 -7.13 -35.40 -5.56
N VAL A 122 -6.89 -34.70 -6.68
CA VAL A 122 -7.22 -35.18 -8.03
C VAL A 122 -6.07 -36.00 -8.65
N LEU A 123 -4.92 -36.08 -7.98
CA LEU A 123 -3.77 -36.93 -8.37
C LEU A 123 -3.22 -37.77 -7.20
N LEU A 124 -4.05 -38.11 -6.20
CA LEU A 124 -3.74 -39.14 -5.19
C LEU A 124 -4.23 -40.52 -5.63
N GLY A 125 -3.82 -40.92 -6.82
CA GLY A 125 -3.75 -42.32 -7.22
C GLY A 125 -2.29 -42.62 -7.55
N LEU A 126 -1.59 -43.22 -6.58
CA LEU A 126 -0.21 -43.77 -6.62
C LEU A 126 0.86 -42.94 -5.86
N GLY A 127 1.12 -43.36 -4.60
CA GLY A 127 2.46 -43.41 -4.03
C GLY A 127 2.97 -42.15 -3.32
N GLY A 128 3.00 -42.19 -1.99
CA GLY A 128 3.46 -41.07 -1.16
C GLY A 128 4.97 -40.90 -1.04
N LEU A 129 5.38 -39.72 -0.58
CA LEU A 129 6.36 -39.50 0.48
C LEU A 129 6.27 -38.01 0.87
N TYR A 130 5.95 -37.73 2.13
CA TYR A 130 6.20 -36.43 2.74
C TYR A 130 7.68 -36.38 3.14
N GLY A 131 8.42 -35.38 2.67
CA GLY A 131 9.76 -35.08 3.18
C GLY A 131 10.71 -34.52 2.12
N ALA A 132 11.30 -33.36 2.45
CA ALA A 132 12.48 -32.74 1.85
C ALA A 132 12.37 -32.23 0.39
N ALA A 133 12.51 -30.91 0.22
CA ALA A 133 13.05 -30.32 -0.99
C ALA A 133 13.76 -28.98 -0.70
N THR A 134 14.78 -29.04 0.17
CA THR A 134 15.99 -28.24 -0.02
C THR A 134 17.02 -29.17 -0.67
N THR A 135 17.15 -29.08 -1.99
CA THR A 135 18.36 -29.52 -2.70
C THR A 135 18.49 -28.73 -3.99
N THR A 136 19.51 -27.89 -4.03
CA THR A 136 20.16 -27.37 -5.23
C THR A 136 20.55 -28.52 -6.16
N MET A 137 20.28 -28.39 -7.46
CA MET A 137 21.24 -28.52 -8.58
C MET A 137 20.52 -28.75 -9.92
N ALA A 138 20.95 -27.99 -10.93
CA ALA A 138 20.89 -28.27 -12.36
C ALA A 138 19.52 -28.46 -13.06
N GLY A 139 19.09 -27.40 -13.77
CA GLY A 139 18.54 -27.56 -15.12
C GLY A 139 17.10 -28.07 -15.29
N GLY A 140 16.27 -28.09 -14.25
CA GLY A 140 14.85 -28.48 -14.37
C GLY A 140 13.90 -27.35 -13.98
N LYS A 141 13.02 -26.93 -14.89
CA LYS A 141 11.89 -26.03 -14.59
C LYS A 141 11.00 -26.71 -13.54
N VAL A 142 11.08 -26.26 -12.29
CA VAL A 142 10.07 -26.60 -11.28
C VAL A 142 8.86 -25.71 -11.57
N ALA A 143 7.80 -26.31 -12.12
CA ALA A 143 6.51 -25.65 -12.24
C ALA A 143 5.93 -25.46 -10.83
N ASN A 144 6.22 -24.31 -10.22
CA ASN A 144 5.43 -23.85 -9.09
C ASN A 144 4.03 -23.52 -9.62
N ALA A 145 3.00 -24.03 -8.93
CA ALA A 145 1.63 -23.68 -9.25
C ALA A 145 1.45 -22.16 -9.10
N ASP A 146 0.80 -21.54 -10.09
CA ASP A 146 0.41 -20.12 -10.03
C ASP A 146 -0.26 -19.79 -8.69
N GLY A 147 0.18 -18.71 -8.05
CA GLY A 147 -0.40 -18.22 -6.79
C GLY A 147 0.32 -18.62 -5.49
N GLY A 148 1.64 -18.80 -5.52
CA GLY A 148 2.49 -18.98 -4.32
C GLY A 148 2.96 -17.66 -3.65
N PRO A 149 3.70 -17.72 -2.53
CA PRO A 149 4.31 -16.54 -1.93
C PRO A 149 5.32 -15.87 -2.86
N VAL A 150 5.29 -14.53 -2.95
CA VAL A 150 6.34 -13.77 -3.65
C VAL A 150 7.70 -14.07 -3.04
N GLN A 151 8.65 -14.50 -3.87
CA GLN A 151 10.00 -14.84 -3.46
C GLN A 151 10.99 -13.74 -3.82
N PRO A 152 12.12 -13.63 -3.10
CA PRO A 152 13.16 -12.69 -3.47
C PRO A 152 13.70 -13.02 -4.86
N PRO A 153 14.08 -12.00 -5.64
CA PRO A 153 14.52 -12.18 -7.01
C PRO A 153 15.88 -12.91 -7.06
N ASP A 154 16.21 -13.46 -8.24
CA ASP A 154 17.59 -13.85 -8.53
C ASP A 154 18.43 -12.58 -8.71
N ILE A 155 19.23 -12.27 -7.71
CA ILE A 155 20.06 -11.07 -7.63
C ILE A 155 21.09 -10.97 -8.78
N SER A 156 21.39 -12.06 -9.48
CA SER A 156 22.24 -12.06 -10.67
C SER A 156 21.53 -11.59 -11.95
N MET A 157 20.19 -11.55 -11.94
CA MET A 157 19.34 -11.24 -13.09
C MET A 157 18.75 -9.83 -13.03
N CYS A 158 19.52 -8.88 -12.50
CA CYS A 158 19.07 -7.49 -12.43
C CYS A 158 19.01 -6.86 -13.83
N ILE A 159 17.95 -6.09 -14.08
CA ILE A 159 17.73 -5.35 -15.32
C ILE A 159 17.72 -3.84 -15.06
N LEU A 160 17.87 -3.04 -16.12
CA LEU A 160 17.61 -1.62 -16.04
C LEU A 160 16.14 -1.40 -15.65
N ALA A 161 15.94 -0.59 -14.63
CA ALA A 161 14.65 -0.16 -14.13
C ALA A 161 14.14 1.03 -14.96
N THR A 162 12.89 1.44 -14.72
CA THR A 162 12.26 2.58 -15.40
C THR A 162 11.82 3.63 -14.39
N ASP A 163 12.13 4.90 -14.67
CA ASP A 163 11.57 6.05 -13.96
C ASP A 163 10.38 6.62 -14.76
N SER A 164 9.17 6.16 -14.42
CA SER A 164 7.95 6.59 -15.12
C SER A 164 7.63 8.07 -14.94
N GLN A 165 8.21 8.74 -13.93
CA GLN A 165 8.02 10.18 -13.73
C GLN A 165 9.05 11.03 -14.51
N ALA A 166 10.06 10.40 -15.10
CA ALA A 166 11.07 11.00 -15.96
C ALA A 166 10.88 10.59 -17.43
N ASP A 167 9.62 10.50 -17.90
CA ASP A 167 9.28 10.07 -19.26
C ASP A 167 9.76 8.64 -19.61
N ASP A 168 9.63 7.72 -18.65
CA ASP A 168 10.07 6.31 -18.77
C ASP A 168 11.58 6.15 -19.03
N GLU A 169 12.41 7.02 -18.46
CA GLU A 169 13.87 6.93 -18.57
C GLU A 169 14.41 5.64 -17.95
N ALA A 170 15.35 4.99 -18.64
CA ALA A 170 16.03 3.80 -18.14
C ALA A 170 17.02 4.19 -17.03
N VAL A 171 16.82 3.65 -15.84
CA VAL A 171 17.64 3.94 -14.66
C VAL A 171 18.33 2.68 -14.13
N ASN A 172 19.57 2.83 -13.66
CA ASN A 172 20.30 1.71 -13.06
C ASN A 172 19.99 1.61 -11.57
N CYS A 173 19.25 0.58 -11.21
CA CYS A 173 18.93 0.23 -9.83
C CYS A 173 19.46 -1.14 -9.44
N CYS A 174 20.48 -1.59 -10.16
CA CYS A 174 21.18 -2.82 -9.87
C CYS A 174 22.22 -2.58 -8.78
N PRO A 175 22.05 -3.19 -7.60
CA PRO A 175 23.03 -3.11 -6.54
C PRO A 175 24.34 -3.78 -6.97
N PRO A 176 25.49 -3.22 -6.56
CA PRO A 176 26.79 -3.74 -6.91
C PRO A 176 27.03 -5.05 -6.14
N ASN A 177 27.39 -6.08 -6.90
CA ASN A 177 28.16 -7.22 -6.39
C ASN A 177 27.47 -8.07 -5.31
N TYR A 178 26.18 -8.35 -5.49
CA TYR A 178 25.47 -9.40 -4.75
C TYR A 178 26.01 -10.83 -4.98
N SER A 179 26.85 -11.02 -6.00
CA SER A 179 27.17 -12.33 -6.60
C SER A 179 28.22 -13.17 -5.85
N THR A 180 28.69 -12.75 -4.68
CA THR A 180 29.75 -13.47 -3.93
C THR A 180 29.35 -13.92 -2.53
N THR A 181 28.16 -13.57 -2.05
CA THR A 181 27.73 -13.86 -0.67
C THR A 181 26.67 -14.96 -0.67
N ASN A 182 26.87 -16.02 0.12
CA ASN A 182 25.83 -17.03 0.35
C ASN A 182 24.62 -16.36 1.01
N ILE A 183 23.40 -16.65 0.57
CA ILE A 183 22.19 -16.14 1.25
C ILE A 183 21.96 -16.99 2.51
N ILE A 184 21.74 -16.35 3.66
CA ILE A 184 21.28 -17.00 4.88
C ILE A 184 19.83 -16.65 5.18
N ASP A 185 19.15 -17.48 5.98
CA ASP A 185 17.80 -17.15 6.44
C ASP A 185 17.87 -16.25 7.68
N PHE A 186 16.90 -15.34 7.80
CA PHE A 186 16.79 -14.42 8.92
C PHE A 186 16.53 -15.17 10.22
N GLU A 187 17.22 -14.73 11.27
CA GLU A 187 16.95 -15.13 12.64
C GLU A 187 16.55 -13.89 13.45
N LEU A 188 15.55 -14.04 14.32
CA LEU A 188 15.14 -12.96 15.21
C LEU A 188 16.30 -12.58 16.15
N PRO A 189 16.46 -11.28 16.48
CA PRO A 189 17.48 -10.85 17.41
C PRO A 189 17.28 -11.52 18.78
N SER A 190 18.39 -11.68 19.51
CA SER A 190 18.35 -12.33 20.81
C SER A 190 17.50 -11.53 21.79
N SER A 191 16.76 -12.21 22.68
CA SER A 191 16.00 -11.54 23.75
C SER A 191 16.88 -10.79 24.77
N TYR A 192 18.20 -10.98 24.72
CA TYR A 192 19.18 -10.26 25.54
C TYR A 192 19.68 -8.97 24.86
N GLU A 193 19.40 -8.76 23.57
CA GLU A 193 19.74 -7.52 22.89
C GLU A 193 18.89 -6.35 23.41
N PRO A 194 19.43 -5.12 23.43
CA PRO A 194 18.65 -3.93 23.79
C PRO A 194 17.44 -3.75 22.88
N VAL A 195 16.29 -3.40 23.46
CA VAL A 195 15.12 -2.96 22.69
C VAL A 195 15.25 -1.47 22.40
N ASN A 196 15.49 -1.13 21.14
CA ASN A 196 15.67 0.26 20.71
C ASN A 196 14.33 1.00 20.68
N GLN A 197 14.25 2.15 21.35
CA GLN A 197 13.03 2.97 21.34
C GLN A 197 13.18 4.14 20.36
N ARG A 198 12.48 4.06 19.24
CA ARG A 198 12.37 5.16 18.27
C ARG A 198 11.55 6.30 18.88
N LYS A 199 11.93 7.55 18.60
CA LYS A 199 11.34 8.77 19.16
C LYS A 199 10.93 9.76 18.07
N PRO A 200 9.99 10.70 18.34
CA PRO A 200 9.65 11.76 17.39
C PRO A 200 10.89 12.57 17.07
N ALA A 201 11.11 12.84 15.78
CA ALA A 201 12.23 13.65 15.32
C ALA A 201 12.29 15.03 16.01
N HIS A 202 11.13 15.64 16.29
CA HIS A 202 11.04 16.95 16.97
C HIS A 202 11.26 16.89 18.50
N LYS A 203 11.41 15.69 19.08
CA LYS A 203 11.65 15.49 20.53
C LYS A 203 13.00 14.81 20.83
N LEU A 204 13.86 14.65 19.83
CA LEU A 204 15.20 14.10 20.07
C LEU A 204 16.01 15.02 20.98
N SER A 205 16.76 14.42 21.91
CA SER A 205 17.77 15.14 22.67
C SER A 205 18.96 15.53 21.79
N PRO A 206 19.73 16.57 22.16
CA PRO A 206 20.95 16.93 21.42
C PRO A 206 21.91 15.75 21.24
N ARG A 207 22.07 14.89 22.25
CA ARG A 207 22.93 13.70 22.16
C ARG A 207 22.44 12.69 21.12
N GLU A 208 21.14 12.49 21.01
CA GLU A 208 20.55 11.58 20.00
C GLU A 208 20.72 12.15 18.60
N ILE A 209 20.50 13.45 18.42
CA ILE A 209 20.73 14.16 17.16
C ILE A 209 22.18 14.00 16.71
N GLU A 210 23.15 14.28 17.58
CA GLU A 210 24.57 14.20 17.23
C GLU A 210 25.01 12.77 16.89
N ARG A 211 24.54 11.76 17.63
CA ARG A 211 24.81 10.34 17.31
C ARG A 211 24.26 9.95 15.96
N TYR A 212 23.02 10.35 15.65
CA TYR A 212 22.38 10.05 14.37
C TYR A 212 23.08 10.77 13.20
N LYS A 213 23.40 12.06 13.35
CA LYS A 213 24.22 12.82 12.40
C LYS A 213 25.56 12.14 12.14
N ALA A 214 26.26 11.69 13.19
CA ALA A 214 27.55 11.01 13.06
C ALA A 214 27.43 9.67 12.33
N ALA A 215 26.37 8.88 12.60
CA ALA A 215 26.13 7.61 11.92
C ALA A 215 25.90 7.81 10.42
N ILE A 216 25.04 8.76 10.05
CA ILE A 216 24.77 9.08 8.64
C ILE A 216 26.03 9.65 7.94
N ALA A 217 26.78 10.52 8.61
CA ALA A 217 28.03 11.07 8.07
C ALA A 217 29.03 9.96 7.74
N LYS A 218 29.23 9.01 8.67
CA LYS A 218 30.11 7.85 8.44
C LYS A 218 29.59 6.95 7.33
N MET A 219 28.29 6.67 7.28
CA MET A 219 27.67 5.85 6.24
C MET A 219 27.85 6.44 4.84
N LYS A 220 27.77 7.77 4.69
CA LYS A 220 28.04 8.49 3.44
C LYS A 220 29.52 8.46 3.03
N GLN A 221 30.44 8.26 3.97
CA GLN A 221 31.90 8.21 3.73
C GLN A 221 32.42 6.80 3.42
N LEU A 222 31.61 5.76 3.55
CA LEU A 222 31.99 4.40 3.17
C LEU A 222 32.31 4.32 1.67
N ASP A 223 33.07 3.30 1.27
CA ASP A 223 33.32 3.02 -0.14
C ASP A 223 31.97 2.99 -0.91
N PRO A 224 31.82 3.69 -2.04
CA PRO A 224 30.57 3.70 -2.80
C PRO A 224 30.06 2.32 -3.24
N LYS A 225 30.91 1.28 -3.23
CA LYS A 225 30.55 -0.12 -3.51
C LYS A 225 30.23 -0.93 -2.26
N ASP A 226 30.49 -0.40 -1.06
CA ASP A 226 30.14 -1.06 0.19
C ASP A 226 28.61 -1.14 0.29
N PRO A 227 28.00 -2.31 0.56
CA PRO A 227 26.55 -2.43 0.70
C PRO A 227 25.97 -1.53 1.81
N TRP A 228 26.77 -1.11 2.78
CA TRP A 228 26.35 -0.16 3.81
C TRP A 228 26.41 1.29 3.39
N ASN A 229 27.06 1.63 2.25
CA ASN A 229 27.12 3.00 1.80
C ASN A 229 25.71 3.58 1.63
N PHE A 230 25.56 4.86 1.99
CA PHE A 230 24.28 5.55 1.97
C PHE A 230 23.54 5.41 0.63
N MET A 231 24.25 5.54 -0.49
CA MET A 231 23.65 5.42 -1.82
C MET A 231 23.33 3.98 -2.19
N GLN A 232 24.06 3.00 -1.63
CA GLN A 232 23.72 1.59 -1.83
C GLN A 232 22.44 1.22 -1.10
N GLN A 233 22.29 1.68 0.13
CA GLN A 233 21.05 1.53 0.87
C GLN A 233 19.90 2.24 0.14
N ALA A 234 20.08 3.49 -0.31
CA ALA A 234 19.07 4.19 -1.10
C ALA A 234 18.66 3.43 -2.38
N THR A 235 19.62 2.76 -3.03
CA THR A 235 19.36 1.96 -4.24
C THR A 235 18.45 0.77 -3.97
N ILE A 236 18.48 0.17 -2.77
CA ILE A 236 17.59 -0.93 -2.38
C ILE A 236 16.12 -0.54 -2.60
N HIS A 237 15.74 0.70 -2.29
CA HIS A 237 14.39 1.18 -2.56
C HIS A 237 14.07 1.14 -4.05
N CYS A 238 14.93 1.71 -4.91
CA CYS A 238 14.69 1.63 -6.35
C CYS A 238 14.58 0.19 -6.85
N THR A 239 15.47 -0.69 -6.38
CA THR A 239 15.54 -2.09 -6.79
C THR A 239 14.20 -2.82 -6.68
N PHE A 240 13.45 -2.59 -5.61
CA PHE A 240 12.17 -3.27 -5.34
C PHE A 240 10.94 -2.48 -5.84
N CYS A 241 11.12 -1.25 -6.32
CA CYS A 241 10.01 -0.32 -6.57
C CYS A 241 9.91 0.13 -8.04
N ASN A 242 11.01 0.06 -8.80
CA ASN A 242 11.08 0.57 -10.19
C ASN A 242 11.31 -0.54 -11.23
N GLY A 243 11.04 -1.80 -10.87
CA GLY A 243 11.10 -2.91 -11.82
C GLY A 243 12.52 -3.36 -12.19
N ALA A 244 13.47 -3.31 -11.26
CA ALA A 244 14.83 -3.80 -11.51
C ALA A 244 14.94 -5.34 -11.58
N PHE A 245 13.88 -6.05 -11.21
CA PHE A 245 13.84 -7.52 -11.18
C PHE A 245 12.49 -8.08 -11.61
N PHE A 246 12.54 -9.24 -12.26
CA PHE A 246 11.40 -10.12 -12.43
C PHE A 246 11.23 -11.07 -11.24
N GLN A 247 10.02 -11.57 -11.04
CA GLN A 247 9.73 -12.58 -10.04
C GLN A 247 10.36 -13.93 -10.44
N VAL A 248 10.85 -14.67 -9.45
CA VAL A 248 11.46 -15.98 -9.68
C VAL A 248 10.44 -16.93 -10.31
N ASN A 249 10.82 -17.57 -11.42
CA ASN A 249 10.00 -18.42 -12.28
C ASN A 249 8.94 -17.70 -13.14
N TYR A 250 8.85 -16.36 -13.09
CA TYR A 250 7.92 -15.57 -13.89
C TYR A 250 8.68 -14.45 -14.63
N PRO A 251 9.34 -14.78 -15.77
CA PRO A 251 10.31 -13.90 -16.43
C PRO A 251 9.70 -12.65 -17.09
N ASP A 252 8.36 -12.54 -17.11
CA ASP A 252 7.58 -11.44 -17.65
C ASP A 252 6.81 -10.67 -16.57
N LYS A 253 6.99 -11.02 -15.28
CA LYS A 253 6.29 -10.42 -14.15
C LYS A 253 7.25 -9.65 -13.26
N LEU A 254 7.13 -8.33 -13.24
CA LEU A 254 7.98 -7.48 -12.42
C LEU A 254 7.71 -7.68 -10.94
N LEU A 255 8.77 -7.59 -10.14
CA LEU A 255 8.66 -7.54 -8.69
C LEU A 255 8.25 -6.12 -8.27
N GLN A 256 7.22 -6.02 -7.43
CA GLN A 256 6.74 -4.74 -6.90
C GLN A 256 6.25 -4.90 -5.46
N VAL A 257 6.79 -4.08 -4.56
CA VAL A 257 6.44 -4.08 -3.13
C VAL A 257 5.43 -2.98 -2.76
N HIS A 258 5.23 -1.99 -3.63
CA HIS A 258 4.23 -0.94 -3.48
C HIS A 258 2.87 -1.34 -4.05
N GLY A 259 1.81 -0.66 -3.60
CA GLY A 259 0.43 -0.83 -4.05
C GLY A 259 -0.23 -2.11 -3.57
N ASN A 260 0.36 -2.82 -2.59
CA ASN A 260 -0.11 -4.12 -2.16
C ASN A 260 0.30 -4.44 -0.71
N TRP A 261 -0.17 -5.58 -0.19
CA TRP A 261 0.06 -6.01 1.19
C TRP A 261 1.54 -6.19 1.62
N LEU A 262 2.50 -6.20 0.70
CA LEU A 262 3.94 -6.32 0.98
C LEU A 262 4.56 -4.97 1.38
N PHE A 263 3.86 -3.85 1.16
CA PHE A 263 4.33 -2.50 1.43
C PHE A 263 4.90 -2.35 2.85
N LEU A 264 4.10 -2.65 3.88
CA LEU A 264 4.50 -2.49 5.27
C LEU A 264 5.61 -3.45 5.73
N PRO A 265 5.52 -4.79 5.52
CA PRO A 265 6.56 -5.70 5.97
C PRO A 265 7.90 -5.49 5.25
N TRP A 266 7.90 -5.11 3.97
CA TRP A 266 9.14 -4.78 3.25
C TRP A 266 9.82 -3.55 3.85
N HIS A 267 9.08 -2.45 4.02
CA HIS A 267 9.64 -1.21 4.60
C HIS A 267 10.08 -1.40 6.05
N ARG A 268 9.39 -2.25 6.83
CA ARG A 268 9.82 -2.60 8.18
C ARG A 268 11.21 -3.23 8.20
N TYR A 269 11.48 -4.21 7.33
CA TYR A 269 12.82 -4.80 7.23
C TYR A 269 13.86 -3.81 6.72
N TYR A 270 13.48 -2.98 5.75
CA TYR A 270 14.37 -1.96 5.23
C TYR A 270 14.86 -1.02 6.35
N LEU A 271 13.93 -0.53 7.18
CA LEU A 271 14.26 0.29 8.35
C LEU A 271 15.03 -0.49 9.43
N TYR A 272 14.69 -1.76 9.66
CA TYR A 272 15.33 -2.62 10.65
C TYR A 272 16.83 -2.75 10.38
N PHE A 273 17.21 -3.17 9.17
CA PHE A 273 18.63 -3.33 8.84
C PHE A 273 19.34 -1.98 8.74
N TRP A 274 18.68 -0.96 8.19
CA TRP A 274 19.23 0.41 8.17
C TRP A 274 19.61 0.92 9.57
N GLU A 275 18.71 0.78 10.56
CA GLU A 275 18.95 1.17 11.94
C GLU A 275 20.11 0.39 12.57
N ARG A 276 20.17 -0.93 12.36
CA ARG A 276 21.25 -1.78 12.89
C ARG A 276 22.61 -1.48 12.25
N ILE A 277 22.65 -1.22 10.94
CA ILE A 277 23.86 -0.79 10.23
C ILE A 277 24.36 0.53 10.82
N LEU A 278 23.47 1.52 11.02
CA LEU A 278 23.86 2.80 11.63
C LEU A 278 24.44 2.61 13.04
N GLY A 279 23.78 1.80 13.88
CA GLY A 279 24.29 1.45 15.21
C GLY A 279 25.67 0.80 15.15
N LYS A 280 25.86 -0.18 14.25
CA LYS A 280 27.15 -0.86 14.03
C LYS A 280 28.25 0.08 13.59
N ILE A 281 27.97 1.00 12.65
CA ILE A 281 28.93 1.98 12.10
C ILE A 281 29.52 2.89 13.18
N ILE A 282 28.73 3.24 14.20
CA ILE A 282 29.20 4.07 15.32
C ILE A 282 29.55 3.27 16.57
N GLY A 283 29.41 1.95 16.57
CA GLY A 283 29.69 1.09 17.71
C GLY A 283 28.68 1.24 18.85
N ASP A 284 27.42 1.52 18.50
CA ASP A 284 26.36 1.85 19.45
C ASP A 284 25.09 1.04 19.16
N PRO A 285 24.89 -0.10 19.84
CA PRO A 285 23.73 -0.96 19.60
C PRO A 285 22.41 -0.32 20.07
N THR A 286 22.47 0.80 20.80
CA THR A 286 21.29 1.50 21.34
C THR A 286 20.82 2.67 20.47
N LEU A 287 21.43 2.87 19.30
CA LEU A 287 20.97 3.87 18.35
C LEU A 287 19.57 3.47 17.84
N ALA A 288 18.63 4.39 17.98
CA ALA A 288 17.29 4.26 17.41
C ALA A 288 17.07 5.38 16.39
N ILE A 289 16.55 5.05 15.21
CA ILE A 289 16.19 6.07 14.21
C ILE A 289 14.97 6.87 14.69
N PRO A 290 14.89 8.18 14.39
CA PRO A 290 13.69 8.93 14.69
C PRO A 290 12.54 8.55 13.76
N TYR A 291 11.32 8.87 14.17
CA TYR A 291 10.16 8.90 13.28
C TYR A 291 9.62 10.33 13.13
N TRP A 292 9.19 10.69 11.93
CA TRP A 292 8.52 11.95 11.66
C TRP A 292 7.06 11.86 12.11
N ASN A 293 6.76 12.38 13.31
CA ASN A 293 5.49 12.23 14.00
C ASN A 293 4.35 13.12 13.43
N TRP A 294 4.09 13.04 12.12
CA TRP A 294 3.11 13.86 11.40
C TRP A 294 1.65 13.64 11.84
N ASP A 295 1.37 12.67 12.70
CA ASP A 295 0.07 12.49 13.36
C ASP A 295 -0.12 13.37 14.62
N THR A 296 0.79 14.29 14.90
CA THR A 296 0.70 15.30 15.98
C THR A 296 0.94 16.70 15.44
N ALA A 297 0.34 17.73 16.05
CA ALA A 297 0.45 19.12 15.59
C ALA A 297 1.90 19.58 15.39
N ASP A 298 2.76 19.38 16.39
CA ASP A 298 4.18 19.77 16.31
C ASP A 298 4.97 18.95 15.29
N GLY A 299 4.54 17.72 15.02
CA GLY A 299 5.15 16.85 14.04
C GLY A 299 4.62 17.00 12.61
N MET A 300 3.59 17.83 12.37
CA MET A 300 3.09 18.13 11.01
C MET A 300 4.00 19.08 10.21
N PHE A 301 5.07 19.58 10.82
CA PHE A 301 6.12 20.34 10.13
C PHE A 301 7.28 19.42 9.76
N MET A 302 8.06 19.82 8.74
CA MET A 302 9.34 19.17 8.46
C MET A 302 10.23 19.26 9.71
N PRO A 303 10.76 18.15 10.25
CA PRO A 303 11.51 18.21 11.50
C PRO A 303 12.80 19.02 11.34
N SER A 304 13.03 19.96 12.25
CA SER A 304 14.13 20.93 12.18
C SER A 304 15.53 20.30 12.06
N VAL A 305 15.70 19.09 12.58
CA VAL A 305 16.96 18.32 12.51
C VAL A 305 17.40 18.03 11.07
N TYR A 306 16.47 18.06 10.10
CA TYR A 306 16.72 17.86 8.68
C TYR A 306 16.92 19.17 7.90
N LEU A 307 16.73 20.35 8.50
CA LEU A 307 16.74 21.65 7.80
C LEU A 307 18.10 22.35 7.77
N ASP A 308 19.06 21.90 8.59
CA ASP A 308 20.40 22.49 8.71
C ASP A 308 21.27 22.06 7.53
N ASP A 309 21.61 22.98 6.62
CA ASP A 309 22.36 22.72 5.37
C ASP A 309 23.78 22.17 5.60
N LYS A 310 24.32 22.30 6.81
CA LYS A 310 25.62 21.75 7.22
C LYS A 310 25.51 20.35 7.82
N SER A 311 24.28 19.87 8.05
CA SER A 311 24.01 18.57 8.65
C SER A 311 24.20 17.44 7.65
N SER A 312 24.71 16.29 8.12
CA SER A 312 24.73 15.06 7.32
C SER A 312 23.32 14.54 6.99
N LEU A 313 22.29 15.04 7.68
CA LEU A 313 20.87 14.72 7.44
C LEU A 313 20.23 15.60 6.37
N TYR A 314 20.92 16.65 5.95
CA TYR A 314 20.37 17.57 4.96
C TYR A 314 20.29 16.91 3.57
N ASN A 315 19.26 17.32 2.84
CA ASN A 315 19.14 17.12 1.40
C ASN A 315 18.54 18.41 0.83
N ASP A 316 19.23 18.98 -0.15
CA ASP A 316 18.81 20.22 -0.82
C ASP A 316 17.65 19.97 -1.79
N ASN A 317 17.52 18.74 -2.29
CA ASN A 317 16.55 18.34 -3.31
C ASN A 317 15.15 18.10 -2.72
N ARG A 318 14.59 19.16 -2.13
CA ARG A 318 13.28 19.21 -1.46
C ARG A 318 12.49 20.42 -1.94
N ASN A 319 11.19 20.45 -1.67
CA ASN A 319 10.41 21.67 -1.80
C ASN A 319 10.75 22.66 -0.68
N HIS A 320 11.51 23.72 -1.02
CA HIS A 320 11.95 24.73 -0.05
C HIS A 320 10.82 25.59 0.50
N ASP A 321 9.70 25.73 -0.24
CA ASP A 321 8.52 26.46 0.23
C ASP A 321 7.88 25.81 1.46
N HIS A 322 8.19 24.53 1.70
CA HIS A 322 7.61 23.72 2.77
C HIS A 322 8.42 23.69 4.06
N TYR A 323 9.62 24.28 4.10
CA TYR A 323 10.53 24.20 5.25
C TYR A 323 9.93 24.77 6.56
N LYS A 324 8.98 25.70 6.44
CA LYS A 324 8.28 26.32 7.58
C LYS A 324 6.76 26.16 7.49
N ALA A 325 6.26 25.38 6.53
CA ALA A 325 4.85 25.20 6.31
C ALA A 325 4.31 24.02 7.13
N LEU A 326 3.06 24.14 7.56
CA LEU A 326 2.29 23.02 8.10
C LEU A 326 1.90 22.10 6.92
N MET A 327 2.19 20.81 7.01
CA MET A 327 1.77 19.84 6.00
C MET A 327 0.24 19.68 6.01
N ASP A 328 -0.45 20.17 4.98
CA ASP A 328 -1.88 19.93 4.77
C ASP A 328 -2.08 18.57 4.11
N PHE A 329 -2.87 17.69 4.71
CA PHE A 329 -3.07 16.35 4.15
C PHE A 329 -3.95 16.34 2.91
N ASN A 330 -4.48 17.48 2.48
CA ASN A 330 -5.13 17.68 1.17
C ASN A 330 -4.16 18.18 0.10
N TYR A 331 -2.88 18.32 0.41
CA TYR A 331 -1.88 18.72 -0.57
C TYR A 331 -1.87 17.76 -1.77
N THR A 332 -1.77 18.35 -2.94
CA THR A 332 -1.47 17.72 -4.23
C THR A 332 -0.50 18.64 -4.95
N ASN A 333 0.42 18.06 -5.73
CA ASN A 333 1.29 18.81 -6.62
C ASN A 333 0.68 19.05 -8.02
N GLU A 334 -0.48 18.45 -8.30
CA GLU A 334 -1.12 18.45 -9.62
C GLU A 334 -2.60 18.92 -9.54
N PRO A 335 -3.12 19.64 -10.57
CA PRO A 335 -2.38 20.20 -11.72
C PRO A 335 -1.49 21.40 -11.35
N THR A 336 -1.65 21.92 -10.13
CA THR A 336 -0.78 22.94 -9.54
C THR A 336 -0.63 22.65 -8.05
N PRO A 337 0.51 22.99 -7.42
CA PRO A 337 0.71 22.78 -6.00
C PRO A 337 -0.36 23.45 -5.14
N THR A 338 -0.84 22.73 -4.13
CA THR A 338 -1.75 23.30 -3.13
C THR A 338 -1.01 24.38 -2.33
N PRO A 339 -1.56 25.60 -2.19
CA PRO A 339 -0.91 26.65 -1.41
C PRO A 339 -0.69 26.25 0.04
N ASN A 340 0.43 26.69 0.61
CA ASN A 340 0.73 26.48 2.02
C ASN A 340 -0.34 27.14 2.91
N PRO A 341 -0.81 26.46 3.97
CA PRO A 341 -1.69 27.06 4.95
C PRO A 341 -1.03 28.27 5.62
N ARG A 342 -1.82 29.31 5.88
CA ARG A 342 -1.38 30.47 6.66
C ARG A 342 -1.49 30.17 8.17
N PRO A 343 -0.72 30.86 9.04
CA PRO A 343 -0.77 30.61 10.48
C PRO A 343 -2.17 30.71 11.12
N ASP A 344 -3.05 31.58 10.60
CA ASP A 344 -4.44 31.72 11.04
C ASP A 344 -5.32 30.52 10.66
N GLU A 345 -4.88 29.69 9.72
CA GLU A 345 -5.59 28.49 9.23
C GLU A 345 -5.12 27.20 9.91
N TYR A 346 -3.98 27.21 10.61
CA TYR A 346 -3.36 26.00 11.18
C TYR A 346 -4.29 25.19 12.06
N ALA A 347 -5.05 25.82 12.96
CA ALA A 347 -5.98 25.11 13.82
C ALA A 347 -7.05 24.32 13.05
N LYS A 348 -7.50 24.85 11.90
CA LYS A 348 -8.45 24.17 11.02
C LYS A 348 -7.77 23.01 10.29
N VAL A 349 -6.59 23.24 9.70
CA VAL A 349 -5.84 22.23 8.94
C VAL A 349 -5.41 21.07 9.84
N ILE A 350 -4.92 21.35 11.06
CA ILE A 350 -4.56 20.33 12.05
C ILE A 350 -5.78 19.42 12.36
N ASN A 351 -6.97 20.00 12.56
CA ASN A 351 -8.18 19.20 12.80
C ASN A 351 -8.59 18.36 11.58
N GLN A 352 -8.39 18.88 10.36
CA GLN A 352 -8.64 18.13 9.12
C GLN A 352 -7.64 16.98 8.95
N ASN A 353 -6.35 17.21 9.24
CA ASN A 353 -5.32 16.20 9.24
C ASN A 353 -5.63 15.10 10.26
N TYR A 354 -6.00 15.48 11.49
CA TYR A 354 -6.43 14.53 12.51
C TYR A 354 -7.62 13.68 12.06
N ASP A 355 -8.62 14.26 11.40
CA ASP A 355 -9.75 13.48 10.86
C ASP A 355 -9.29 12.48 9.78
N LYS A 356 -8.27 12.82 8.97
CA LYS A 356 -7.67 11.88 8.02
C LYS A 356 -6.90 10.76 8.71
N VAL A 357 -6.13 11.05 9.76
CA VAL A 357 -5.44 10.01 10.56
C VAL A 357 -6.45 9.10 11.24
N GLU A 358 -7.50 9.65 11.86
CA GLU A 358 -8.55 8.85 12.50
C GLU A 358 -9.22 7.90 11.49
N LYS A 359 -9.42 8.35 10.26
CA LYS A 359 -10.00 7.53 9.17
C LYS A 359 -9.11 6.35 8.74
N LEU A 360 -7.81 6.36 9.02
CA LEU A 360 -6.98 5.17 8.83
C LEU A 360 -7.45 4.01 9.73
N PHE A 361 -8.02 4.32 10.89
CA PHE A 361 -8.38 3.37 11.93
C PHE A 361 -9.90 3.23 12.12
N THR A 362 -10.69 3.44 11.06
CA THR A 362 -12.13 3.12 11.08
C THR A 362 -12.37 1.65 11.42
N SER A 363 -13.55 1.33 11.94
CA SER A 363 -13.93 -0.07 12.24
C SER A 363 -13.77 -0.99 11.04
N ASP A 364 -14.04 -0.50 9.82
CA ASP A 364 -13.86 -1.28 8.59
C ASP A 364 -12.39 -1.54 8.28
N ASN A 365 -11.52 -0.52 8.36
CA ASN A 365 -10.09 -0.69 8.14
C ASN A 365 -9.46 -1.62 9.17
N VAL A 366 -9.83 -1.47 10.45
CA VAL A 366 -9.35 -2.32 11.55
C VAL A 366 -9.84 -3.76 11.40
N ALA A 367 -11.07 -3.97 10.92
CA ALA A 367 -11.61 -5.29 10.66
C ALA A 367 -10.96 -5.97 9.43
N ARG A 368 -10.61 -5.20 8.39
CA ARG A 368 -10.16 -5.73 7.10
C ARG A 368 -8.79 -5.20 6.71
N ALA A 369 -7.76 -6.03 6.91
CA ALA A 369 -6.35 -5.65 6.71
C ALA A 369 -6.01 -5.10 5.32
N CYS A 370 -6.63 -5.60 4.28
CA CYS A 370 -6.53 -5.09 2.90
C CYS A 370 -6.79 -3.57 2.77
N LEU A 371 -7.72 -3.01 3.55
CA LEU A 371 -8.11 -1.60 3.46
C LEU A 371 -7.05 -0.72 4.10
N PHE A 372 -6.35 -1.24 5.10
CA PHE A 372 -5.24 -0.57 5.75
C PHE A 372 -3.92 -0.78 4.99
N MET A 373 -3.57 -2.02 4.67
CA MET A 373 -2.25 -2.44 4.16
C MET A 373 -2.15 -2.54 2.63
N GLY A 374 -3.27 -2.66 1.91
CA GLY A 374 -3.29 -2.89 0.46
C GLY A 374 -3.78 -4.29 0.09
N GLN A 375 -4.13 -4.47 -1.19
CA GLN A 375 -4.67 -5.74 -1.68
C GLN A 375 -3.61 -6.84 -1.71
N PRO A 376 -4.03 -8.12 -1.63
CA PRO A 376 -3.17 -9.26 -1.88
C PRO A 376 -2.45 -9.23 -3.22
N ILE A 377 -1.18 -9.65 -3.23
CA ILE A 377 -0.41 -10.01 -4.42
C ILE A 377 0.31 -11.34 -4.19
N VAL A 378 0.29 -12.22 -5.19
CA VAL A 378 0.97 -13.53 -5.15
C VAL A 378 1.95 -13.69 -6.31
N ALA A 379 2.82 -14.70 -6.23
CA ALA A 379 3.78 -14.99 -7.28
C ALA A 379 3.07 -15.26 -8.63
N GLY A 380 3.56 -14.59 -9.68
CA GLY A 380 2.99 -14.62 -11.02
C GLY A 380 2.00 -13.49 -11.32
N GLU A 381 1.60 -12.70 -10.31
CA GLU A 381 0.86 -11.46 -10.49
C GLU A 381 1.82 -10.27 -10.54
N ASP A 382 1.56 -9.30 -11.42
CA ASP A 382 2.19 -7.99 -11.46
C ASP A 382 1.11 -6.90 -11.42
N MET A 383 1.54 -5.65 -11.30
CA MET A 383 0.62 -4.51 -11.29
C MET A 383 1.12 -3.42 -12.23
N THR A 384 0.19 -2.89 -12.99
CA THR A 384 0.35 -1.60 -13.68
C THR A 384 0.38 -0.45 -12.67
N GLU A 385 0.83 0.72 -13.08
CA GLU A 385 0.86 1.92 -12.23
C GLU A 385 -0.53 2.33 -11.71
N THR A 386 -1.56 2.19 -12.56
CA THR A 386 -2.94 2.40 -12.14
C THR A 386 -3.36 1.41 -11.06
N GLU A 387 -3.04 0.13 -11.23
CA GLU A 387 -3.36 -0.91 -10.25
C GLU A 387 -2.64 -0.71 -8.93
N MET A 388 -1.38 -0.24 -8.94
CA MET A 388 -0.68 0.10 -7.69
C MET A 388 -1.46 1.16 -6.89
N THR A 389 -1.95 2.20 -7.56
CA THR A 389 -2.72 3.27 -6.91
C THR A 389 -4.07 2.78 -6.39
N GLU A 390 -4.77 1.95 -7.17
CA GLU A 390 -6.08 1.40 -6.82
C GLU A 390 -6.01 0.36 -5.69
N ASN A 391 -4.95 -0.45 -5.68
CA ASN A 391 -4.76 -1.55 -4.73
C ASN A 391 -4.07 -1.12 -3.43
N ALA A 392 -3.46 0.07 -3.39
CA ALA A 392 -2.77 0.61 -2.22
C ALA A 392 -3.64 0.58 -0.95
N GLY A 393 -2.99 0.43 0.20
CA GLY A 393 -3.62 0.55 1.50
C GLY A 393 -3.99 2.00 1.85
N ALA A 394 -4.85 2.20 2.86
CA ALA A 394 -5.14 3.54 3.37
C ALA A 394 -3.88 4.22 3.93
N ILE A 395 -2.97 3.46 4.54
CA ILE A 395 -1.72 4.02 5.06
C ILE A 395 -0.78 4.44 3.92
N GLU A 396 -0.65 3.62 2.88
CA GLU A 396 0.20 3.91 1.72
C GLU A 396 -0.28 5.16 0.98
N ARG A 397 -1.60 5.31 0.80
CA ARG A 397 -2.18 6.55 0.22
C ARG A 397 -1.86 7.80 1.04
N LEU A 398 -1.92 7.73 2.37
CA LEU A 398 -1.53 8.86 3.21
C LEU A 398 -0.01 9.08 3.21
N HIS A 399 0.78 8.03 3.07
CA HIS A 399 2.23 8.10 2.93
C HIS A 399 2.63 8.88 1.67
N ASN A 400 1.96 8.64 0.52
CA ASN A 400 2.29 9.29 -0.75
C ASN A 400 2.25 10.82 -0.66
N LEU A 401 1.32 11.36 0.14
CA LEU A 401 1.25 12.79 0.43
C LEU A 401 2.59 13.36 0.91
N ALA A 402 3.26 12.70 1.86
CA ALA A 402 4.50 13.23 2.42
C ALA A 402 5.65 13.16 1.39
N HIS A 403 5.64 12.14 0.53
CA HIS A 403 6.55 12.05 -0.62
C HIS A 403 6.35 13.23 -1.58
N GLU A 404 5.11 13.48 -2.01
CA GLU A 404 4.76 14.61 -2.88
C GLU A 404 5.01 15.97 -2.24
N TRP A 405 4.76 16.10 -0.94
CA TRP A 405 4.95 17.35 -0.19
C TRP A 405 6.43 17.65 0.02
N VAL A 406 7.27 16.65 0.32
CA VAL A 406 8.71 16.90 0.51
C VAL A 406 9.44 17.05 -0.83
N GLY A 407 9.08 16.28 -1.86
CA GLY A 407 9.72 16.34 -3.17
C GLY A 407 9.54 17.72 -3.83
N PRO A 408 10.54 18.23 -4.58
CA PRO A 408 10.40 19.48 -5.32
C PRO A 408 9.29 19.35 -6.36
N VAL A 409 8.66 20.48 -6.70
CA VAL A 409 7.59 20.53 -7.71
C VAL A 409 8.11 20.22 -9.11
N ALA A 410 9.36 20.59 -9.39
CA ALA A 410 9.99 20.37 -10.68
C ALA A 410 10.07 18.86 -10.98
N LYS A 411 9.51 18.44 -12.11
CA LYS A 411 9.65 17.07 -12.63
C LYS A 411 11.14 16.78 -12.87
N PRO A 412 11.62 15.55 -12.58
CA PRO A 412 10.86 14.35 -12.21
C PRO A 412 10.59 14.17 -10.70
N ASN A 413 10.50 15.27 -9.93
CA ASN A 413 10.19 15.29 -8.50
C ASN A 413 11.21 14.55 -7.60
N HIS A 414 12.44 14.35 -8.07
CA HIS A 414 13.54 13.80 -7.25
C HIS A 414 13.81 14.73 -6.06
N ASP A 415 14.10 14.29 -4.84
CA ASP A 415 14.25 12.91 -4.40
C ASP A 415 12.92 12.35 -3.85
N MET A 416 12.42 12.88 -2.74
CA MET A 416 11.26 12.33 -2.02
C MET A 416 10.00 12.16 -2.86
N GLY A 417 9.80 12.90 -3.95
CA GLY A 417 8.61 12.77 -4.80
C GLY A 417 8.63 11.57 -5.76
N ASN A 418 9.73 10.83 -5.85
CA ASN A 418 9.92 9.79 -6.85
C ASN A 418 10.50 8.50 -6.23
N PHE A 419 9.92 7.34 -6.54
CA PHE A 419 10.37 6.06 -5.98
C PHE A 419 11.84 5.72 -6.28
N TYR A 420 12.35 6.13 -7.45
CA TYR A 420 13.75 5.88 -7.81
C TYR A 420 14.71 6.57 -6.83
N THR A 421 14.38 7.78 -6.39
CA THR A 421 15.31 8.67 -5.71
C THR A 421 14.93 8.99 -4.27
N ALA A 422 13.72 8.66 -3.80
CA ALA A 422 13.21 9.05 -2.49
C ALA A 422 14.15 8.72 -1.33
N ALA A 423 14.72 7.51 -1.31
CA ALA A 423 15.61 7.08 -0.24
C ALA A 423 17.00 7.76 -0.24
N ARG A 424 17.30 8.62 -1.23
CA ARG A 424 18.49 9.50 -1.21
C ARG A 424 18.36 10.64 -0.21
N ASP A 425 17.13 10.91 0.26
CA ASP A 425 16.88 11.82 1.37
C ASP A 425 16.82 11.05 2.70
N THR A 426 17.56 11.49 3.72
CA THR A 426 17.49 10.88 5.05
C THR A 426 16.13 11.04 5.73
N LEU A 427 15.33 12.05 5.32
CA LEU A 427 13.96 12.25 5.81
C LEU A 427 13.02 11.11 5.39
N PHE A 428 13.32 10.40 4.30
CA PHE A 428 12.64 9.16 3.89
C PHE A 428 12.52 8.18 5.05
N PHE A 429 13.64 7.91 5.72
CA PHE A 429 13.69 6.89 6.78
C PHE A 429 12.87 7.30 8.00
N ALA A 430 12.83 8.59 8.34
CA ALA A 430 11.98 9.08 9.42
C ALA A 430 10.50 9.10 9.04
N HIS A 431 10.17 9.42 7.78
CA HIS A 431 8.80 9.31 7.27
C HIS A 431 8.30 7.86 7.38
N HIS A 432 9.07 6.93 6.83
CA HIS A 432 8.76 5.50 6.84
C HIS A 432 8.76 4.90 8.25
N ALA A 433 9.58 5.39 9.17
CA ALA A 433 9.51 4.98 10.58
C ALA A 433 8.17 5.36 11.23
N ASN A 434 7.52 6.47 10.83
CA ASN A 434 6.17 6.77 11.32
C ASN A 434 5.09 5.95 10.59
N VAL A 435 5.29 5.61 9.31
CA VAL A 435 4.43 4.64 8.59
C VAL A 435 4.48 3.28 9.28
N ASP A 436 5.66 2.80 9.66
CA ASP A 436 5.82 1.57 10.43
C ASP A 436 5.18 1.67 11.83
N ARG A 437 5.29 2.82 12.50
CA ARG A 437 4.57 3.11 13.74
C ARG A 437 3.06 3.04 13.57
N MET A 438 2.51 3.53 12.46
CA MET A 438 1.07 3.40 12.17
C MET A 438 0.65 1.94 12.06
N TRP A 439 1.49 1.09 11.48
CA TRP A 439 1.25 -0.35 11.47
C TRP A 439 1.24 -0.93 12.89
N ASP A 440 2.23 -0.60 13.73
CA ASP A 440 2.26 -1.05 15.13
C ASP A 440 0.99 -0.63 15.92
N ILE A 441 0.54 0.62 15.76
CA ILE A 441 -0.73 1.11 16.34
C ILE A 441 -1.92 0.30 15.82
N TYR A 442 -1.97 0.06 14.51
CA TYR A 442 -3.03 -0.73 13.87
C TYR A 442 -3.08 -2.16 14.43
N ARG A 443 -1.93 -2.84 14.56
CA ARG A 443 -1.84 -4.20 15.13
C ARG A 443 -2.37 -4.23 16.56
N LYS A 444 -1.96 -3.26 17.40
CA LYS A 444 -2.43 -3.13 18.79
C LYS A 444 -3.95 -2.95 18.86
N LYS A 445 -4.54 -2.12 17.98
CA LYS A 445 -6.01 -1.96 17.89
C LYS A 445 -6.75 -3.25 17.48
N ARG A 446 -6.07 -4.17 16.80
CA ARG A 446 -6.62 -5.50 16.43
C ARG A 446 -6.35 -6.58 17.47
N GLY A 447 -5.74 -6.24 18.61
CA GLY A 447 -5.30 -7.20 19.61
C GLY A 447 -4.19 -8.12 19.07
N ASN A 448 -3.31 -7.58 18.22
CA ASN A 448 -2.16 -8.27 17.62
C ASN A 448 -2.50 -9.51 16.77
N LYS A 449 -3.74 -9.62 16.29
CA LYS A 449 -4.15 -10.66 15.35
C LYS A 449 -3.41 -10.52 14.03
N VAL A 450 -2.99 -11.64 13.45
CA VAL A 450 -2.36 -11.69 12.13
C VAL A 450 -3.27 -11.04 11.09
N GLU A 451 -2.69 -10.14 10.30
CA GLU A 451 -3.33 -9.36 9.26
C GLU A 451 -3.96 -10.23 8.17
N PHE A 452 -3.12 -11.07 7.57
CA PHE A 452 -3.51 -12.06 6.58
C PHE A 452 -2.97 -13.42 7.02
N ASN A 453 -3.84 -14.28 7.55
CA ASN A 453 -3.46 -15.65 7.91
C ASN A 453 -3.44 -16.55 6.67
N ARG A 454 -2.54 -16.22 5.73
CA ARG A 454 -2.38 -16.96 4.48
C ARG A 454 -0.88 -17.25 4.25
N PRO A 455 -0.51 -18.47 3.81
CA PRO A 455 0.89 -18.82 3.59
C PRO A 455 1.58 -17.96 2.53
N ASP A 456 0.87 -17.53 1.50
CA ASP A 456 1.41 -16.66 0.44
C ASP A 456 1.82 -15.27 0.96
N PHE A 457 1.11 -14.74 1.96
CA PHE A 457 1.53 -13.52 2.67
C PHE A 457 2.65 -13.81 3.66
N LEU A 458 2.48 -14.82 4.52
CA LEU A 458 3.39 -15.09 5.64
C LEU A 458 4.77 -15.60 5.20
N GLU A 459 4.83 -16.36 4.11
CA GLU A 459 6.05 -16.93 3.54
C GLU A 459 6.61 -16.09 2.38
N ALA A 460 5.97 -14.97 2.03
CA ALA A 460 6.60 -13.99 1.16
C ALA A 460 7.90 -13.52 1.82
N SER A 461 8.95 -13.39 1.02
CA SER A 461 10.27 -13.05 1.56
C SER A 461 11.06 -12.09 0.69
N PHE A 462 11.99 -11.39 1.33
CA PHE A 462 12.80 -10.32 0.75
C PHE A 462 14.28 -10.54 1.07
N LEU A 463 15.17 -9.85 0.36
CA LEU A 463 16.61 -9.87 0.62
C LEU A 463 17.10 -8.49 1.05
N PHE A 464 17.87 -8.47 2.13
CA PHE A 464 18.55 -7.27 2.64
C PHE A 464 19.96 -7.62 3.10
N TYR A 465 20.88 -6.65 3.02
CA TYR A 465 22.15 -6.75 3.72
C TYR A 465 21.98 -6.38 5.19
N ASP A 466 22.53 -7.19 6.09
CA ASP A 466 22.53 -6.92 7.53
C ASP A 466 23.74 -6.08 7.99
N GLU A 467 23.81 -5.83 9.30
CA GLU A 467 24.94 -5.15 9.96
C GLU A 467 26.24 -5.98 10.04
N ASN A 468 26.32 -7.10 9.32
CA ASN A 468 27.53 -7.91 9.13
C ASN A 468 27.91 -8.02 7.64
N ARG A 469 27.24 -7.26 6.75
CA ARG A 469 27.38 -7.34 5.27
C ARG A 469 27.01 -8.72 4.71
N GLN A 470 26.13 -9.41 5.42
CA GLN A 470 25.60 -10.70 5.04
C GLN A 470 24.24 -10.49 4.35
N LEU A 471 24.00 -11.19 3.24
CA LEU A 471 22.71 -11.15 2.55
C LEU A 471 21.74 -12.09 3.27
N VAL A 472 20.60 -11.56 3.70
CA VAL A 472 19.65 -12.25 4.59
C VAL A 472 18.27 -12.32 3.94
N ARG A 473 17.70 -13.53 3.86
CA ARG A 473 16.33 -13.80 3.43
C ARG A 473 15.37 -13.62 4.59
N CYS A 474 14.47 -12.66 4.48
CA CYS A 474 13.57 -12.23 5.55
C CYS A 474 12.12 -12.55 5.19
N LYS A 475 11.42 -13.33 6.02
CA LYS A 475 10.00 -13.65 5.81
C LYS A 475 9.08 -12.62 6.45
N VAL A 476 7.92 -12.39 5.84
CA VAL A 476 6.89 -11.51 6.40
C VAL A 476 6.45 -11.95 7.79
N SER A 477 6.32 -13.25 8.04
CA SER A 477 5.89 -13.82 9.33
C SER A 477 6.75 -13.36 10.52
N ASP A 478 8.05 -13.19 10.32
CA ASP A 478 8.98 -12.74 11.36
C ASP A 478 8.92 -11.22 11.60
N SER A 479 8.37 -10.46 10.65
CA SER A 479 8.28 -8.99 10.73
C SER A 479 7.07 -8.47 11.51
N LEU A 480 6.11 -9.33 11.85
CA LEU A 480 4.81 -8.88 12.35
C LEU A 480 4.94 -8.02 13.62
N SER A 481 5.88 -8.33 14.51
CA SER A 481 6.09 -7.62 15.78
C SER A 481 7.39 -6.83 15.80
N ALA A 482 7.29 -5.50 15.91
CA ALA A 482 8.44 -4.62 16.14
C ALA A 482 9.22 -5.02 17.41
N GLU A 483 8.52 -5.36 18.49
CA GLU A 483 9.14 -5.78 19.76
C GLU A 483 9.97 -7.07 19.60
N LYS A 484 9.49 -8.05 18.81
CA LYS A 484 10.28 -9.26 18.50
C LYS A 484 11.50 -8.96 17.62
N LEU A 485 11.44 -7.89 16.82
CA LEU A 485 12.59 -7.37 16.08
C LEU A 485 13.49 -6.48 16.95
N GLY A 486 13.28 -6.41 18.27
CA GLY A 486 14.17 -5.66 19.16
C GLY A 486 14.03 -4.14 19.07
N TYR A 487 12.88 -3.62 18.64
CA TYR A 487 12.60 -2.17 18.72
C TYR A 487 11.15 -1.85 19.09
N THR A 488 10.92 -0.62 19.50
CA THR A 488 9.61 -0.08 19.87
C THR A 488 9.54 1.42 19.58
N TYR A 489 8.40 2.03 19.88
CA TYR A 489 8.13 3.46 19.70
C TYR A 489 7.91 4.11 21.07
N SER A 490 8.35 5.36 21.24
CA SER A 490 7.97 6.15 22.41
C SER A 490 6.45 6.29 22.51
N SER A 491 5.94 6.38 23.73
CA SER A 491 4.53 6.68 23.96
C SER A 491 4.26 8.13 23.57
N GLU A 492 3.29 8.34 22.70
CA GLU A 492 2.83 9.66 22.29
C GLU A 492 1.32 9.75 22.47
N GLU A 493 0.83 10.96 22.76
CA GLU A 493 -0.59 11.23 22.67
C GLU A 493 -1.08 11.02 21.22
N GLN A 494 -2.32 10.54 21.10
CA GLN A 494 -2.99 10.33 19.82
C GLN A 494 -4.16 11.31 19.70
N PRO A 495 -3.90 12.62 19.47
CA PRO A 495 -4.90 13.68 19.53
C PRO A 495 -6.02 13.53 18.48
N TRP A 496 -5.74 12.77 17.42
CA TRP A 496 -6.70 12.39 16.39
C TRP A 496 -7.81 11.45 16.87
N ILE A 497 -7.64 10.74 17.98
CA ILE A 497 -8.70 9.89 18.53
C ILE A 497 -9.92 10.73 18.94
N GLY A 498 -11.08 10.40 18.39
CA GLY A 498 -12.37 11.02 18.69
C GLY A 498 -12.59 12.36 17.99
N VAL A 499 -11.69 12.79 17.10
CA VAL A 499 -11.78 14.11 16.45
C VAL A 499 -13.00 14.23 15.55
N GLY A 500 -13.35 13.19 14.79
CA GLY A 500 -14.52 13.18 13.92
C GLY A 500 -15.82 13.32 14.71
N GLN A 501 -15.87 12.77 15.93
CA GLN A 501 -17.01 12.99 16.84
C GLN A 501 -17.08 14.44 17.33
N ARG A 502 -15.94 15.06 17.66
CA ARG A 502 -15.87 16.47 18.08
C ARG A 502 -16.31 17.41 16.96
N ILE A 503 -15.78 17.22 15.75
CA ILE A 503 -16.14 18.02 14.56
C ILE A 503 -17.65 17.91 14.27
N ARG A 504 -18.22 16.70 14.29
CA ARG A 504 -19.68 16.50 14.07
C ARG A 504 -20.53 17.19 15.13
N LYS A 505 -20.10 17.20 16.40
CA LYS A 505 -20.82 17.87 17.50
C LYS A 505 -20.77 19.40 17.34
N GLU A 506 -19.63 19.95 16.95
CA GLU A 506 -19.46 21.39 16.70
C GLU A 506 -20.30 21.86 15.50
N GLY A 507 -20.31 21.12 14.39
CA GLY A 507 -21.16 21.44 13.23
C GLY A 507 -22.65 21.44 13.58
N LYS A 508 -23.11 20.51 14.43
CA LYS A 508 -24.49 20.49 14.94
C LYS A 508 -24.79 21.66 15.89
N ARG A 509 -23.81 22.17 16.63
CA ARG A 509 -23.98 23.36 17.50
C ARG A 509 -24.09 24.64 16.68
N ARG A 510 -23.22 24.84 15.68
CA ARG A 510 -23.27 25.99 14.77
C ARG A 510 -24.59 26.07 13.98
N ASN A 511 -25.13 24.93 13.55
CA ASN A 511 -26.43 24.89 12.86
C ASN A 511 -27.64 25.13 13.78
N LYS A 512 -27.44 25.17 15.11
CA LYS A 512 -28.49 25.45 16.11
C LYS A 512 -28.42 26.87 16.66
N GLU A 513 -27.36 27.64 16.38
CA GLU A 513 -27.32 29.06 16.74
C GLU A 513 -28.26 29.84 15.80
N PRO A 514 -29.19 30.65 16.35
CA PRO A 514 -30.03 31.50 15.51
C PRO A 514 -29.13 32.44 14.72
N LYS A 515 -29.28 32.46 13.38
CA LYS A 515 -28.63 33.45 12.53
C LYS A 515 -28.99 34.83 13.08
N SER A 516 -28.03 35.55 13.63
CA SER A 516 -28.23 36.95 13.99
C SER A 516 -28.65 37.68 12.73
N GLN A 517 -29.87 38.21 12.73
CA GLN A 517 -30.34 39.13 11.71
C GLN A 517 -29.42 40.35 11.80
N SER A 518 -28.58 40.56 10.79
CA SER A 518 -27.93 41.83 10.54
C SER A 518 -29.02 42.82 10.12
N ASN A 519 -29.33 43.78 11.01
CA ASN A 519 -30.09 44.98 10.65
C ASN A 519 -29.26 45.89 9.76
#